data_AF-A0AAD7Q8W9-F1
#
_entry.id   AF-A0AAD7Q8W9-F1
#
_cell.length_a   1.000
_cell.length_b   1.000
_cell.length_c   1.000
_cell.angle_alpha   90.00
_cell.angle_beta   90.00
_cell.angle_gamma   90.00
#
_symmetry.space_group_name_H-M   'P 1'
#
loop_
_entity.id
_entity.type
_entity.pdbx_description
1 polymer ?
#
loop_
_entity_poly.entity_id
_entity_poly.type
_entity_poly.pdbx_seq_one_letter_code
_entity_poly.pdbx_strand_id
1 'polypeptide(L)'
;MASPTCTRQSDKENKDDTASSSCFKKTVVLYDWWLIKAEKYFQGKWLAVAGNTSREQQALRVFTSAPIVKRYDVFSPETADGIYVFVKGFINKLRTTANGFTSEFFNHFWFGFPPNWECFAVNFYDGESAAGPVLRKLPNSNGLS
;
A
#
# COMPACT_ATOMS: atom_id res chain seq x y z
N MET A 1 21.11 5.77 51.38
CA MET A 1 20.88 5.61 49.94
C MET A 1 22.20 5.84 49.23
N ALA A 2 22.85 4.76 48.80
CA ALA A 2 24.10 4.80 48.06
C ALA A 2 23.90 3.93 46.81
N SER A 3 24.06 4.53 45.64
CA SER A 3 24.04 3.86 44.35
C SER A 3 25.19 2.86 44.25
N PRO A 4 25.03 1.72 43.57
CA PRO A 4 26.16 1.01 43.01
C PRO A 4 26.40 1.52 41.59
N THR A 5 27.46 2.30 41.43
CA THR A 5 28.15 2.48 40.15
C THR A 5 28.76 1.13 39.77
N CYS A 6 28.37 0.55 38.65
CA CYS A 6 29.12 -0.55 38.05
C CYS A 6 29.73 -0.06 36.73
N THR A 7 31.04 0.19 36.77
CA THR A 7 31.88 0.28 35.58
C THR A 7 32.76 -0.96 35.56
N ARG A 8 32.68 -1.77 34.49
CA ARG A 8 33.78 -2.66 34.07
C ARG A 8 33.91 -2.64 32.55
N GLN A 9 35.10 -2.24 32.10
CA GLN A 9 35.65 -2.40 30.76
C GLN A 9 35.82 -3.91 30.46
N SER A 10 35.31 -4.37 29.31
CA SER A 10 36.06 -4.68 28.08
C SER A 10 36.85 -5.99 28.12
N ASP A 11 36.25 -7.07 27.61
CA ASP A 11 36.97 -8.16 26.96
C ASP A 11 36.36 -8.38 25.57
N LYS A 12 37.23 -8.37 24.57
CA LYS A 12 36.92 -8.71 23.18
C LYS A 12 36.67 -10.21 23.08
N GLU A 13 35.44 -10.60 22.78
CA GLU A 13 35.16 -11.87 22.12
C GLU A 13 34.48 -11.59 20.78
N ASN A 14 35.19 -11.96 19.71
CA ASN A 14 34.70 -11.96 18.35
C ASN A 14 33.81 -13.20 18.21
N LYS A 15 32.52 -13.06 18.53
CA LYS A 15 31.50 -14.03 18.19
C LYS A 15 30.58 -13.37 17.17
N ASP A 16 30.67 -13.85 15.93
CA ASP A 16 29.61 -13.69 14.93
C ASP A 16 28.40 -14.51 15.39
N ASP A 17 27.83 -14.10 16.52
CA ASP A 17 26.46 -14.44 16.84
C ASP A 17 25.64 -13.50 15.96
N THR A 18 25.25 -13.98 14.77
CA THR A 18 24.10 -13.42 14.06
C THR A 18 22.91 -13.60 14.99
N ALA A 19 22.79 -12.69 15.95
CA ALA A 19 21.70 -12.62 16.89
C ALA A 19 20.47 -12.53 16.00
N SER A 20 19.65 -13.58 16.03
CA SER A 20 18.35 -13.61 15.37
C SER A 20 17.48 -12.58 16.08
N SER A 21 17.69 -11.30 15.75
CA SER A 21 17.03 -10.18 16.40
C SER A 21 15.60 -10.15 15.88
N SER A 22 14.65 -10.49 16.74
CA SER A 22 13.24 -10.29 16.46
C SER A 22 12.92 -8.81 16.64
N CYS A 23 12.56 -8.12 15.55
CA CYS A 23 12.05 -6.76 15.62
C CYS A 23 10.52 -6.77 15.53
N PHE A 24 9.88 -5.93 16.35
CA PHE A 24 8.43 -5.74 16.26
C PHE A 24 8.10 -4.95 15.00
N LYS A 25 7.31 -5.55 14.10
CA LYS A 25 6.80 -4.86 12.92
C LYS A 25 5.47 -4.21 13.22
N LYS A 26 5.32 -2.93 12.83
CA LYS A 26 4.07 -2.20 13.01
C LYS A 26 2.97 -2.93 12.25
N THR A 27 1.90 -3.29 12.96
CA THR A 27 0.85 -4.17 12.46
C THR A 27 -0.52 -3.57 12.71
N VAL A 28 -1.45 -3.75 11.77
CA VAL A 28 -2.85 -3.36 11.92
C VAL A 28 -3.76 -4.47 11.41
N VAL A 29 -4.89 -4.69 12.09
CA VAL A 29 -5.94 -5.60 11.65
C VAL A 29 -7.12 -4.78 11.13
N LEU A 30 -7.53 -5.05 9.89
CA LEU A 30 -8.65 -4.38 9.25
C LEU A 30 -9.83 -5.33 9.10
N TYR A 31 -10.98 -4.86 9.53
CA TYR A 31 -12.29 -5.45 9.30
C TYR A 31 -13.02 -4.60 8.27
N ASP A 32 -13.97 -5.21 7.55
CA ASP A 32 -14.79 -4.50 6.54
C ASP A 32 -13.89 -3.65 5.62
N TRP A 33 -12.88 -4.26 5.00
CA TRP A 33 -11.79 -3.57 4.30
C TRP A 33 -12.14 -3.33 2.83
N TRP A 34 -11.52 -2.34 2.19
CA TRP A 34 -11.72 -2.00 0.77
C TRP A 34 -10.44 -1.44 0.13
N LEU A 35 -10.42 -1.41 -1.21
CA LEU A 35 -9.31 -0.85 -1.96
C LEU A 35 -9.46 0.66 -2.14
N ILE A 36 -8.34 1.36 -2.10
CA ILE A 36 -8.24 2.79 -2.34
C ILE A 36 -7.07 3.09 -3.29
N LYS A 37 -7.09 4.28 -3.89
CA LYS A 37 -5.93 4.84 -4.60
C LYS A 37 -5.11 5.64 -3.61
N ALA A 38 -3.83 5.34 -3.46
CA ALA A 38 -2.95 6.14 -2.64
C ALA A 38 -2.75 7.53 -3.24
N GLU A 39 -2.69 8.55 -2.38
CA GLU A 39 -2.41 9.92 -2.81
C GLU A 39 -1.00 10.08 -3.39
N LYS A 40 -0.04 9.34 -2.82
CA LYS A 40 1.36 9.34 -3.23
C LYS A 40 1.76 7.97 -3.74
N TYR A 41 2.34 7.95 -4.93
CA TYR A 41 2.89 6.76 -5.54
C TYR A 41 4.20 6.40 -4.85
N PHE A 42 4.50 5.10 -4.77
CA PHE A 42 5.77 4.61 -4.25
C PHE A 42 6.28 3.50 -5.16
N GLN A 43 7.46 3.70 -5.76
CA GLN A 43 8.06 2.74 -6.70
C GLN A 43 7.10 2.33 -7.84
N GLY A 44 6.39 3.30 -8.41
CA GLY A 44 5.39 3.05 -9.47
C GLY A 44 4.08 2.40 -9.01
N LYS A 45 3.94 2.10 -7.71
CA LYS A 45 2.74 1.50 -7.13
C LYS A 45 1.80 2.53 -6.54
N TRP A 46 0.50 2.31 -6.69
CA TRP A 46 -0.57 3.20 -6.20
C TRP A 46 -1.68 2.50 -5.45
N LEU A 47 -1.82 1.18 -5.59
CA LEU A 47 -2.87 0.42 -4.95
C LEU A 47 -2.66 0.39 -3.43
N ALA A 48 -3.65 0.80 -2.66
CA ALA A 48 -3.64 0.83 -1.21
C ALA A 48 -4.91 0.21 -0.62
N VAL A 49 -4.91 0.00 0.69
CA VAL A 49 -6.03 -0.60 1.42
C VAL A 49 -6.51 0.34 2.51
N ALA A 50 -7.82 0.34 2.73
CA ALA A 50 -8.46 0.97 3.86
C ALA A 50 -9.40 0.00 4.54
N GLY A 51 -9.76 0.28 5.79
CA GLY A 51 -10.61 -0.60 6.56
C GLY A 51 -10.91 -0.07 7.95
N ASN A 52 -11.84 -0.73 8.63
CA ASN A 52 -12.16 -0.40 10.01
C ASN A 52 -11.19 -1.15 10.93
N THR A 53 -10.53 -0.43 11.83
CA THR A 53 -9.72 -1.06 12.87
C THR A 53 -10.60 -1.39 14.06
N SER A 54 -10.60 -2.64 14.53
CA SER A 54 -11.13 -2.97 15.86
C SER A 54 -9.99 -2.89 16.86
N ARG A 55 -10.12 -2.01 17.85
CA ARG A 55 -9.42 -2.14 19.13
C ARG A 55 -10.52 -2.42 20.13
N GLU A 56 -10.41 -3.53 20.88
CA GLU A 56 -11.41 -3.91 21.86
C GLU A 56 -11.79 -2.69 22.72
N GLN A 57 -13.10 -2.38 22.78
CA GLN A 57 -13.71 -1.28 23.54
C GLN A 57 -13.49 0.16 23.00
N GLN A 58 -13.06 0.35 21.75
CA GLN A 58 -12.92 1.69 21.14
C GLN A 58 -13.84 1.89 19.94
N ALA A 59 -14.13 3.16 19.63
CA ALA A 59 -14.87 3.56 18.44
C ALA A 59 -14.20 3.01 17.17
N LEU A 60 -15.00 2.51 16.22
CA LEU A 60 -14.50 2.08 14.91
C LEU A 60 -13.85 3.27 14.21
N ARG A 61 -12.54 3.17 13.98
CA ARG A 61 -11.79 4.15 13.20
C ARG A 61 -11.48 3.58 11.83
N VAL A 62 -11.56 4.45 10.82
CA VAL A 62 -11.09 4.12 9.47
C VAL A 62 -9.58 4.32 9.44
N PHE A 63 -8.88 3.30 8.98
CA PHE A 63 -7.47 3.35 8.63
C PHE A 63 -7.34 3.41 7.11
N THR A 64 -6.41 4.22 6.62
CA THR A 64 -6.00 4.30 5.21
C THR A 64 -4.50 4.06 5.12
N SER A 65 -4.08 3.21 4.18
CA SER A 65 -2.68 2.82 4.05
C SER A 65 -1.91 3.61 3.00
N ALA A 66 -0.58 3.56 3.09
CA ALA A 66 0.30 3.85 1.95
C ALA A 66 0.16 2.76 0.85
N PRO A 67 0.74 2.94 -0.35
CA PRO A 67 0.73 1.90 -1.38
C PRO A 67 1.22 0.56 -0.86
N ILE A 68 0.60 -0.53 -1.31
CA ILE A 68 1.03 -1.88 -1.02
C ILE A 68 2.30 -2.15 -1.84
N VAL A 69 3.34 -2.61 -1.17
CA VAL A 69 4.64 -2.87 -1.79
C VAL A 69 4.96 -4.34 -1.85
N LYS A 70 4.38 -5.15 -0.96
CA LYS A 70 4.65 -6.57 -0.84
C LYS A 70 3.44 -7.31 -0.30
N ARG A 71 3.37 -8.60 -0.61
CA ARG A 71 2.39 -9.54 -0.08
C ARG A 71 3.12 -10.72 0.59
N TYR A 72 2.70 -11.08 1.80
CA TYR A 72 3.20 -12.28 2.49
C TYR A 72 2.28 -13.48 2.26
N ASP A 73 0.98 -13.26 2.31
CA ASP A 73 -0.06 -14.25 2.00
C ASP A 73 -1.31 -13.55 1.46
N VAL A 74 -2.41 -14.29 1.28
CA VAL A 74 -3.68 -13.75 0.74
C VAL A 74 -4.27 -12.61 1.58
N PHE A 75 -4.02 -12.56 2.88
CA PHE A 75 -4.61 -11.60 3.82
C PHE A 75 -3.59 -10.63 4.43
N SER A 76 -2.32 -10.74 4.07
CA SER A 76 -1.22 -10.04 4.73
C SER A 76 -0.37 -9.19 3.77
N PRO A 77 -0.90 -8.08 3.21
CA PRO A 77 -0.09 -7.10 2.49
C PRO A 77 0.76 -6.23 3.43
N GLU A 78 1.92 -5.79 2.92
CA GLU A 78 2.81 -4.80 3.55
C GLU A 78 2.84 -3.53 2.71
N THR A 79 2.80 -2.41 3.40
CA THR A 79 2.67 -1.06 2.83
C THR A 79 4.02 -0.36 2.80
N ALA A 80 4.14 0.68 1.97
CA ALA A 80 5.39 1.41 1.76
C ALA A 80 5.98 2.03 3.05
N ASP A 81 5.15 2.32 4.05
CA ASP A 81 5.53 2.81 5.37
C ASP A 81 5.87 1.68 6.37
N GLY A 82 6.03 0.44 5.90
CA GLY A 82 6.48 -0.70 6.69
C GLY A 82 5.40 -1.29 7.62
N ILE A 83 4.12 -1.02 7.34
CA ILE A 83 3.00 -1.56 8.12
C ILE A 83 2.53 -2.88 7.52
N TYR A 84 2.36 -3.87 8.39
CA TYR A 84 1.77 -5.17 8.07
C TYR A 84 0.28 -5.07 8.32
N VAL A 85 -0.49 -5.19 7.25
CA VAL A 85 -1.94 -5.13 7.32
C VAL A 85 -2.47 -6.55 7.29
N PHE A 86 -3.29 -6.93 8.27
CA PHE A 86 -4.07 -8.16 8.24
C PHE A 86 -5.51 -7.82 7.89
N VAL A 87 -5.96 -8.22 6.70
CA VAL A 87 -7.35 -8.05 6.31
C VAL A 87 -8.19 -9.24 6.79
N LYS A 88 -9.33 -8.96 7.43
CA LYS A 88 -10.26 -9.98 7.95
C LYS A 88 -11.59 -9.89 7.22
N GLY A 89 -12.07 -11.07 6.79
CA GLY A 89 -13.28 -11.21 6.01
C GLY A 89 -13.10 -10.81 4.55
N PHE A 90 -14.21 -10.76 3.82
CA PHE A 90 -14.24 -10.38 2.42
C PHE A 90 -14.13 -8.86 2.25
N ILE A 91 -13.60 -8.45 1.10
CA ILE A 91 -13.54 -7.06 0.68
C ILE A 91 -14.94 -6.44 0.54
N ASN A 92 -15.09 -5.19 0.98
CA ASN A 92 -16.31 -4.41 0.83
C ASN A 92 -16.44 -3.87 -0.59
N LYS A 93 -17.37 -4.46 -1.37
CA LYS A 93 -17.62 -4.10 -2.76
C LYS A 93 -18.08 -2.66 -2.95
N LEU A 94 -18.99 -2.18 -2.09
CA LEU A 94 -19.58 -0.86 -2.23
C LEU A 94 -18.53 0.22 -2.03
N ARG A 95 -17.71 0.10 -0.98
CA ARG A 95 -16.62 1.05 -0.71
C ARG A 95 -15.51 0.96 -1.76
N THR A 96 -15.18 -0.24 -2.24
CA THR A 96 -14.21 -0.41 -3.33
C THR A 96 -14.69 0.29 -4.61
N THR A 97 -15.96 0.07 -5.00
CA THR A 97 -16.55 0.74 -6.17
C THR A 97 -16.60 2.26 -5.99
N ALA A 98 -16.97 2.74 -4.80
CA ALA A 98 -16.98 4.18 -4.48
C ALA A 98 -15.59 4.83 -4.58
N ASN A 99 -14.51 4.06 -4.45
CA ASN A 99 -13.13 4.51 -4.67
C ASN A 99 -12.66 4.42 -6.13
N GLY A 100 -13.59 4.22 -7.07
CA GLY A 100 -13.33 4.26 -8.50
C GLY A 100 -12.76 2.96 -9.08
N PHE A 101 -12.92 1.83 -8.38
CA PHE A 101 -12.60 0.51 -8.91
C PHE A 101 -13.84 -0.11 -9.57
N THR A 102 -13.63 -0.85 -10.66
CA THR A 102 -14.73 -1.56 -11.33
C THR A 102 -15.11 -2.82 -10.56
N SER A 103 -16.32 -3.34 -10.83
CA SER A 103 -16.73 -4.64 -10.28
C SER A 103 -15.83 -5.79 -10.75
N GLU A 104 -15.28 -5.71 -11.97
CA GLU A 104 -14.32 -6.69 -12.49
C GLU A 104 -13.02 -6.65 -11.69
N PHE A 105 -12.48 -5.44 -11.43
CA PHE A 105 -11.29 -5.27 -10.60
C PHE A 105 -11.50 -5.87 -9.20
N PHE A 106 -12.64 -5.57 -8.59
CA PHE A 106 -13.04 -6.11 -7.29
C PHE A 106 -13.03 -7.65 -7.25
N ASN A 107 -13.48 -8.32 -8.31
CA ASN A 107 -13.57 -9.79 -8.33
C ASN A 107 -12.20 -10.46 -8.17
N HIS A 108 -11.11 -9.84 -8.63
CA HIS A 108 -9.76 -10.34 -8.41
C HIS A 108 -9.34 -10.32 -6.93
N PHE A 109 -9.96 -9.47 -6.13
CA PHE A 109 -9.64 -9.28 -4.71
C PHE A 109 -10.70 -9.84 -3.76
N TRP A 110 -11.74 -10.53 -4.26
CA TRP A 110 -12.86 -11.03 -3.45
C TRP A 110 -12.40 -11.76 -2.18
N PHE A 111 -11.43 -12.67 -2.33
CA PHE A 111 -10.86 -13.46 -1.25
C PHE A 111 -9.70 -12.79 -0.51
N GLY A 112 -9.18 -11.65 -0.96
CA GLY A 112 -7.93 -11.07 -0.47
C GLY A 112 -7.00 -10.67 -1.62
N PHE A 113 -5.69 -10.72 -1.39
CA PHE A 113 -4.67 -10.39 -2.37
C PHE A 113 -4.22 -11.65 -3.12
N PRO A 114 -4.53 -11.76 -4.43
CA PRO A 114 -4.08 -12.90 -5.23
C PRO A 114 -2.56 -12.86 -5.47
N PRO A 115 -1.92 -13.98 -5.88
CA PRO A 115 -0.49 -14.01 -6.16
C PRO A 115 0.00 -13.03 -7.23
N ASN A 116 -0.88 -12.60 -8.14
CA ASN A 116 -0.60 -11.65 -9.21
C ASN A 116 -1.14 -10.23 -8.92
N TRP A 117 -1.35 -9.88 -7.65
CA TRP A 117 -1.92 -8.58 -7.27
C TRP A 117 -1.10 -7.40 -7.81
N GLU A 118 0.22 -7.57 -7.99
CA GLU A 118 1.12 -6.53 -8.51
C GLU A 118 0.71 -6.03 -9.89
N CYS A 119 0.16 -6.90 -10.76
CA CYS A 119 -0.31 -6.51 -12.10
C CYS A 119 -1.40 -5.42 -12.05
N PHE A 120 -2.10 -5.32 -10.93
CA PHE A 120 -3.16 -4.35 -10.70
C PHE A 120 -2.68 -3.09 -9.98
N ALA A 121 -1.46 -3.12 -9.44
CA ALA A 121 -0.91 -2.08 -8.58
C ALA A 121 0.13 -1.20 -9.27
N VAL A 122 0.67 -1.63 -10.41
CA VAL A 122 1.64 -0.87 -11.20
C VAL A 122 0.92 0.06 -12.15
N ASN A 123 1.40 1.30 -12.25
CA ASN A 123 1.01 2.17 -13.34
C ASN A 123 1.76 1.75 -14.61
N PHE A 124 1.04 1.36 -15.66
CA PHE A 124 1.62 1.16 -17.00
C PHE A 124 2.09 2.47 -17.66
N TYR A 125 1.93 3.62 -16.99
CA TYR A 125 2.23 4.95 -17.52
C TYR A 125 3.72 5.29 -17.63
N ASP A 126 4.61 4.29 -17.67
CA ASP A 126 6.00 4.51 -18.03
C ASP A 126 6.22 4.03 -19.47
N GLY A 127 5.77 4.83 -20.44
CA GLY A 127 6.07 4.58 -21.85
C GLY A 127 5.08 5.08 -22.91
N GLU A 128 4.65 6.35 -22.91
CA GLU A 128 4.39 7.07 -24.17
C GLU A 128 4.35 8.60 -23.96
N SER A 129 5.52 9.18 -23.72
CA SER A 129 5.76 10.58 -24.07
C SER A 129 6.39 10.62 -25.47
N ALA A 130 5.54 10.65 -26.50
CA ALA A 130 5.80 11.35 -27.76
C ALA A 130 4.56 11.32 -28.66
N ALA A 131 4.09 12.51 -29.04
CA ALA A 131 3.13 12.78 -30.09
C ALA A 131 1.67 12.36 -29.85
N GLY A 132 0.94 13.17 -29.08
CA GLY A 132 -0.47 13.38 -29.39
C GLY A 132 -0.61 13.94 -30.83
N PRO A 133 -1.65 13.57 -31.59
CA PRO A 133 -1.88 14.17 -32.90
C PRO A 133 -2.20 15.65 -32.70
N VAL A 134 -1.25 16.51 -33.05
CA VAL A 134 -1.50 17.93 -33.29
C VAL A 134 -2.48 17.99 -34.45
N LEU A 135 -3.76 18.14 -34.14
CA LEU A 135 -4.76 18.62 -35.09
C LEU A 135 -4.29 19.99 -35.57
N ARG A 136 -3.57 20.01 -36.70
CA ARG A 136 -3.26 21.25 -37.41
C ARG A 136 -4.59 21.87 -37.79
N LYS A 137 -4.95 22.96 -37.10
CA LYS A 137 -5.95 23.92 -37.60
C LYS A 137 -5.53 24.30 -39.01
N LEU A 138 -6.37 24.02 -40.01
CA LEU A 138 -6.24 24.67 -41.31
C LEU A 138 -6.37 26.18 -41.10
N PRO A 139 -5.48 27.02 -41.66
CA PRO A 139 -5.77 28.43 -41.81
C PRO A 139 -6.89 28.55 -42.85
N ASN A 140 -8.08 28.95 -42.40
CA ASN A 140 -9.13 29.39 -43.31
C ASN A 140 -8.72 30.77 -43.82
N SER A 141 -8.19 30.80 -45.04
CA SER A 141 -7.85 32.02 -45.75
C SER A 141 -9.03 32.43 -46.64
N ASN A 142 -9.36 33.73 -46.57
CA ASN A 142 -9.95 34.58 -47.61
C ASN A 142 -11.42 34.98 -47.38
N GLY A 143 -11.57 36.20 -46.85
CA GLY A 143 -12.52 37.15 -47.41
C GLY A 143 -11.99 37.77 -48.72
N LEU A 144 -12.86 38.57 -49.35
CA LEU A 144 -12.82 39.22 -50.68
C LEU A 144 -13.27 38.34 -51.85
N SER A 145 -14.57 38.38 -52.17
CA SER A 145 -15.17 39.38 -53.08
C SER A 145 -16.68 39.43 -52.88
#